data_AF-A0A1P8YM45-F1
#
_entry.id   AF-A0A1P8YM45-F1
#
_cell.length_a   1.000
_cell.length_b   1.000
_cell.length_c   1.000
_cell.angle_alpha   90.00
_cell.angle_beta   90.00
_cell.angle_gamma   90.00
#
_symmetry.space_group_name_H-M   'P 1'
#
loop_
_entity.id
_entity.type
_entity.pdbx_description
1 polymer ?
#
loop_
_entity_poly.entity_id
_entity_poly.type
_entity_poly.pdbx_seq_one_letter_code
_entity_poly.pdbx_strand_id
1 'polypeptide(L)'
;MHGMLETPGGYTLMGADTPPGMEHKPGENIAVSLSGDDGDELRGYWAKLSDGGTVSVPLEKQMWGDEFGMCTDKFGIGWMVNIGTPQA
;
A
#
# COMPACT_ATOMS: atom_id res chain seq x y z
N MET A 1 -4.78 -16.19 13.31
CA MET A 1 -5.48 -15.02 13.89
C MET A 1 -6.11 -14.23 12.74
N HIS A 2 -7.19 -13.49 12.97
CA HIS A 2 -7.76 -12.57 11.99
C HIS A 2 -7.63 -11.14 12.51
N GLY A 3 -7.34 -10.20 11.61
CA GLY A 3 -7.28 -8.77 11.89
C GLY A 3 -8.11 -7.99 10.88
N MET A 4 -8.68 -6.88 11.32
CA MET A 4 -9.45 -5.96 10.49
C MET A 4 -9.01 -4.54 10.82
N LEU A 5 -8.81 -3.73 9.77
CA LEU A 5 -8.55 -2.30 9.86
C LEU A 5 -9.60 -1.58 9.04
N GLU A 6 -10.20 -0.56 9.63
CA GLU A 6 -11.06 0.39 8.92
C GLU A 6 -10.29 1.70 8.74
N THR A 7 -10.26 2.17 7.50
CA THR A 7 -9.65 3.47 7.17
C THR A 7 -10.68 4.58 7.40
N PRO A 8 -10.25 5.82 7.70
CA PRO A 8 -11.15 6.98 7.75
C PRO A 8 -11.94 7.19 6.45
N GLY A 9 -11.40 6.76 5.32
CA GLY A 9 -12.06 6.75 4.01
C GLY A 9 -13.14 5.67 3.83
N GLY A 10 -13.44 4.88 4.86
CA GLY A 10 -14.49 3.85 4.85
C GLY A 10 -14.08 2.52 4.21
N TYR A 11 -12.80 2.35 3.85
CA TYR A 11 -12.30 1.06 3.36
C TYR A 11 -12.00 0.11 4.51
N THR A 12 -12.34 -1.16 4.32
CA THR A 12 -12.02 -2.25 5.25
C THR A 12 -10.91 -3.12 4.65
N LEU A 13 -9.80 -3.24 5.39
CA LEU A 13 -8.70 -4.16 5.10
C LEU A 13 -8.77 -5.32 6.10
N MET A 14 -8.82 -6.56 5.61
CA MET A 14 -8.81 -7.75 6.44
C MET A 14 -7.59 -8.61 6.15
N GLY A 15 -6.95 -9.09 7.21
CA GLY A 15 -5.81 -10.01 7.13
C GLY A 15 -6.05 -11.23 8.01
N ALA A 16 -5.43 -12.35 7.65
CA ALA A 16 -5.45 -13.56 8.46
C ALA A 16 -4.10 -14.27 8.38
N ASP A 17 -3.69 -14.91 9.47
CA ASP A 17 -2.52 -15.77 9.45
C ASP A 17 -2.76 -17.00 8.57
N THR A 18 -1.70 -17.50 7.94
CA THR A 18 -1.73 -18.81 7.28
C THR A 18 -2.06 -19.91 8.31
N PRO A 19 -3.10 -20.73 8.08
CA PRO A 19 -3.46 -21.81 8.99
C PRO A 19 -2.34 -22.86 9.17
N PRO A 20 -2.31 -23.58 10.31
CA PRO A 20 -1.37 -24.68 10.50
C PRO A 20 -1.50 -25.74 9.39
N GLY A 21 -0.36 -26.16 8.83
CA GLY A 21 -0.32 -27.17 7.76
C GLY A 21 -0.50 -26.62 6.34
N MET A 22 -0.69 -25.31 6.16
CA MET A 22 -0.62 -24.65 4.85
C MET A 22 0.76 -24.02 4.62
N GLU A 23 1.21 -24.04 3.36
CA GLU A 23 2.44 -23.35 2.93
C GLU A 23 2.25 -21.83 3.05
N HIS A 24 3.13 -21.17 3.80
CA HIS A 24 3.15 -19.71 3.87
C HIS A 24 4.00 -19.15 2.73
N LYS A 25 3.38 -18.35 1.85
CA LYS A 25 4.05 -17.60 0.77
C LYS A 25 3.93 -16.11 1.07
N PRO A 26 4.98 -15.48 1.64
CA PRO A 26 4.95 -14.06 1.98
C PRO A 26 4.78 -13.20 0.72
N GLY A 27 3.92 -12.19 0.77
CA GLY A 27 4.02 -11.00 -0.08
C GLY A 27 3.67 -11.09 -1.56
N GLU A 28 3.67 -12.28 -2.18
CA GLU A 28 3.47 -12.40 -3.63
C GLU A 28 2.00 -12.63 -4.03
N ASN A 29 1.10 -12.86 -3.06
CA ASN A 29 -0.28 -13.26 -3.35
C ASN A 29 -1.22 -12.07 -3.56
N ILE A 30 -0.88 -10.89 -3.03
CA ILE A 30 -1.69 -9.67 -3.12
C ILE A 30 -0.80 -8.42 -3.17
N ALA A 31 -1.28 -7.38 -3.85
CA ALA A 31 -0.78 -6.01 -3.70
C ALA A 31 -1.96 -5.10 -3.38
N VAL A 32 -1.74 -4.12 -2.50
CA VAL A 32 -2.77 -3.15 -2.09
C VAL A 32 -2.48 -1.81 -2.75
N SER A 33 -3.47 -1.25 -3.44
CA SER A 33 -3.39 0.10 -4.03
C SER A 33 -4.10 1.11 -3.15
N LEU A 34 -3.38 2.15 -2.76
CA LEU A 34 -3.91 3.36 -2.11
C LEU A 34 -3.88 4.48 -3.15
N SER A 35 -5.06 4.88 -3.61
CA SER A 35 -5.23 5.89 -4.66
C SER A 35 -6.17 6.99 -4.18
N GLY A 36 -5.83 8.24 -4.47
CA GLY A 36 -6.65 9.39 -4.10
C GLY A 36 -5.98 10.70 -4.47
N ASP A 37 -6.59 11.82 -4.09
CA ASP A 37 -6.12 13.18 -4.38
C ASP A 37 -5.63 13.95 -3.14
N ASP A 38 -5.81 13.40 -1.93
CA ASP A 38 -5.17 13.91 -0.71
C ASP A 38 -3.68 13.53 -0.69
N GLY A 39 -2.87 14.42 -1.26
CA GLY A 39 -1.43 14.21 -1.39
C GLY A 39 -0.69 14.16 -0.05
N ASP A 40 -1.13 14.89 0.96
CA ASP A 40 -0.44 14.91 2.26
C ASP A 40 -0.69 13.59 3.02
N GLU A 41 -1.93 13.10 2.99
CA GLU A 41 -2.28 11.82 3.59
C GLU A 41 -1.53 10.65 2.91
N LEU A 42 -1.57 10.59 1.58
CA LEU A 42 -0.94 9.51 0.82
C LEU A 42 0.59 9.51 0.93
N ARG A 43 1.24 10.68 0.99
CA ARG A 43 2.68 10.76 1.30
C ARG A 43 2.98 10.30 2.72
N GLY A 44 2.10 10.61 3.67
CA GLY A 44 2.20 10.12 5.03
C GLY A 44 2.17 8.59 5.11
N TYR A 45 1.28 7.94 4.34
CA TYR A 45 1.24 6.48 4.21
C TYR A 45 2.49 5.95 3.53
N TRP A 46 2.91 6.54 2.40
CA TRP A 46 4.13 6.15 1.70
C TRP A 46 5.36 6.14 2.62
N ALA A 47 5.55 7.19 3.42
CA ALA A 47 6.69 7.29 4.32
C ALA A 47 6.70 6.14 5.36
N LYS A 48 5.53 5.76 5.88
CA LYS A 48 5.40 4.69 6.87
C LYS A 48 5.52 3.28 6.26
N LEU A 49 5.00 3.09 5.05
CA LEU A 49 5.02 1.80 4.34
C LEU A 49 6.40 1.48 3.78
N SER A 50 7.10 2.50 3.25
CA SER A 50 8.45 2.35 2.72
C SER A 50 9.52 2.30 3.82
N ASP A 51 9.23 2.77 5.04
CA ASP A 51 10.15 2.69 6.18
C ASP A 51 10.43 1.23 6.60
N GLY A 52 11.69 0.83 6.47
CA GLY A 52 12.14 -0.55 6.67
C GLY A 52 11.67 -1.53 5.59
N GLY A 53 11.03 -1.04 4.53
CA GLY A 53 10.62 -1.81 3.36
C GLY A 53 11.65 -1.74 2.22
N THR A 54 11.26 -2.25 1.05
CA THR A 54 12.00 -2.16 -0.20
C THR A 54 11.21 -1.38 -1.23
N VAL A 55 11.74 -0.24 -1.67
CA VAL A 55 11.13 0.56 -2.74
C VAL A 55 11.50 -0.06 -4.09
N SER A 56 10.49 -0.45 -4.88
CA SER A 56 10.66 -0.94 -6.25
C SER A 56 10.46 0.16 -7.29
N VAL A 57 9.57 1.12 -7.01
CA VAL A 57 9.38 2.35 -7.79
C VAL A 57 9.30 3.52 -6.82
N PRO A 58 10.23 4.51 -6.87
CA PRO A 58 10.16 5.70 -6.03
C PRO A 58 8.85 6.47 -6.24
N LEU A 59 8.28 7.02 -5.17
CA LEU A 59 7.11 7.89 -5.27
C LEU A 59 7.50 9.21 -5.92
N GLU A 60 7.26 9.32 -7.23
CA GLU A 60 7.65 10.45 -8.05
C GLU A 60 6.58 10.75 -9.11
N LYS A 61 6.68 11.95 -9.71
CA LYS A 61 5.81 12.39 -10.80
C LYS A 61 6.01 11.50 -12.03
N GLN A 62 4.93 10.92 -12.51
CA GLN A 62 4.94 10.03 -13.67
C GLN A 62 4.50 10.73 -14.95
N MET A 63 4.75 10.09 -16.08
CA MET A 63 4.42 10.60 -17.42
C MET A 63 2.92 10.89 -17.65
N TRP A 64 2.03 10.25 -16.88
CA TRP A 64 0.58 10.48 -16.95
C TRP A 64 0.09 11.60 -16.02
N GLY A 65 1.00 12.26 -15.29
CA GLY A 65 0.68 13.45 -14.50
C GLY A 65 0.46 13.22 -13.01
N ASP A 66 0.26 11.99 -12.56
CA ASP A 66 0.15 11.70 -11.13
C ASP A 66 1.51 11.48 -10.48
N GLU A 67 1.54 11.42 -9.15
CA GLU A 67 2.67 10.81 -8.45
C GLU A 67 2.35 9.35 -8.14
N PHE A 68 3.31 8.47 -8.39
CA PHE A 68 3.12 7.04 -8.20
C PHE A 68 4.38 6.41 -7.65
N GLY A 69 4.21 5.44 -6.76
CA GLY A 69 5.29 4.65 -6.19
C GLY A 69 4.84 3.24 -5.84
N MET A 70 5.82 2.34 -5.76
CA MET A 70 5.65 0.95 -5.35
C MET A 70 6.70 0.59 -4.31
N CYS A 71 6.26 -0.08 -3.25
CA CYS A 71 7.17 -0.64 -2.27
C CYS A 71 6.62 -1.96 -1.72
N THR A 72 7.53 -2.78 -1.20
CA THR A 72 7.19 -3.90 -0.33
C THR A 72 7.50 -3.45 1.09
N ASP A 73 6.52 -3.47 1.99
CA ASP A 73 6.75 -3.06 3.38
C ASP A 73 7.62 -4.08 4.14
N LYS A 74 8.01 -3.74 5.38
CA LYS A 74 8.83 -4.62 6.24
C LYS A 74 8.18 -5.95 6.61
N PHE A 75 6.89 -6.12 6.35
CA PHE A 75 6.13 -7.35 6.58
C PHE A 75 5.99 -8.18 5.30
N GLY A 76 6.54 -7.69 4.19
CA GLY A 76 6.51 -8.36 2.89
C GLY A 76 5.30 -8.01 2.03
N ILE A 77 4.42 -7.09 2.42
CA ILE A 77 3.22 -6.77 1.62
C ILE A 77 3.56 -5.77 0.52
N GLY A 78 3.12 -6.05 -0.70
CA GLY A 78 3.24 -5.13 -1.84
C GLY A 78 2.22 -3.99 -1.75
N TRP A 79 2.70 -2.75 -1.89
CA TRP A 79 1.91 -1.54 -1.87
C TRP A 79 2.15 -0.71 -3.14
N MET A 80 1.06 -0.17 -3.68
CA MET A 80 1.04 0.85 -4.71
C MET A 80 0.42 2.11 -4.13
N VAL A 81 1.06 3.26 -4.29
CA VAL A 81 0.50 4.56 -3.89
C VAL A 81 0.39 5.42 -5.13
N ASN A 82 -0.81 5.93 -5.41
CA ASN A 82 -1.07 6.83 -6.53
C ASN A 82 -1.76 8.10 -6.03
N ILE A 83 -1.09 9.24 -6.20
CA ILE A 83 -1.59 10.56 -5.84
C ILE A 83 -2.03 11.25 -7.12
N GLY A 84 -3.33 11.20 -7.34
CA GLY A 84 -4.01 11.84 -8.46
C GLY A 84 -4.12 13.35 -8.29
N THR A 85 -4.49 14.02 -9.37
CA THR A 85 -4.90 15.43 -9.29
C THR A 85 -6.35 15.50 -8.82
N PRO A 86 -6.74 16.42 -7.92
CA PRO A 86 -8.13 16.60 -7.51
C PRO A 86 -9.03 16.75 -8.74
N GLN A 87 -10.09 15.95 -8.80
CA GLN A 87 -11.06 16.04 -9.89
C GLN A 87 -12.02 17.19 -9.56
N ALA A 88 -12.03 18.22 -10.42
CA ALA A 88 -12.83 19.43 -10.25
C ALA A 88 -14.35 19.19 -10.35
#